data_AF-A0A3N7CMT5-F1
#
_entry.id   AF-A0A3N7CMT5-F1
#
_cell.length_a   1.000
_cell.length_b   1.000
_cell.length_c   1.000
_cell.angle_alpha   90.00
_cell.angle_beta   90.00
_cell.angle_gamma   90.00
#
_symmetry.space_group_name_H-M   'P 1'
#
loop_
_entity.id
_entity.type
_entity.pdbx_description
1 polymer ?
#
loop_
_entity_poly.entity_id
_entity_poly.type
_entity_poly.pdbx_seq_one_letter_code
_entity_poly.pdbx_strand_id
1 'polypeptide(L)'
;MNKISLSAVLLIASLAVLASCKRVSDVSVGENLRAANKFGATGDGPQSGTNNLNVVYFIPSDLDTVPGYQKRLNGVMVYTQNFVSKWMNHWGFTNKTVGIPVDAQGKLRMAVIRGTYPKAQYPYEGGSAQMMTEINAYYAAHPGEKTSDHILVVTPTYSYDTNGYPSGGPFYGIGRWCFALDYTGLDTLNLGKPNDKYSTIWIGGLAHELGHGINLPHNGGAESQNVTFGTTLMGSGNSTFGKSPTYLSPADAAILANCQVFSSTTRSDWYAAPGFQLTKFSAKYQSGNIIVSGKFSAVKAVKDIALYHRIAATDPGGYRSVTFAAKPIGTDSFYVSMPVSDFREKGNTGYEFTIRYCHENGSISSQVINYSFANDIPQINIADKPVYSKTNWSITSYSSQETASESGAATNVIDNSISTYWHSRWSSSATSYPHNLVINMGAAKDVNRFTFWQRDSRRVKSMEILTSNDASTWTSLGTFTLQDTTNPQDIILSTVKNFRYFKLNMKSSYDGTQFAALAEVGTYKD
;
A
#
# COMPACT_ATOMS: atom_id res chain seq x y z
N MET A 1 -9.08 75.29 -55.30
CA MET A 1 -8.08 74.65 -56.17
C MET A 1 -7.96 73.20 -55.75
N ASN A 2 -8.26 72.28 -56.68
CA ASN A 2 -7.91 70.85 -56.81
C ASN A 2 -7.78 69.97 -55.55
N LYS A 3 -8.31 68.74 -55.47
CA LYS A 3 -9.30 67.91 -56.22
C LYS A 3 -9.35 66.58 -55.43
N ILE A 4 -10.51 65.90 -55.39
CA ILE A 4 -10.68 64.41 -55.35
C ILE A 4 -10.40 63.73 -53.99
N SER A 5 -11.14 62.75 -53.46
CA SER A 5 -12.42 62.09 -53.80
C SER A 5 -12.71 60.97 -52.79
N LEU A 6 -14.01 60.74 -52.54
CA LEU A 6 -14.73 59.50 -52.21
C LEU A 6 -14.29 58.55 -51.07
N SER A 7 -15.22 58.45 -50.12
CA SER A 7 -16.04 57.27 -49.79
C SER A 7 -15.51 56.11 -48.95
N ALA A 8 -16.20 55.96 -47.80
CA ALA A 8 -16.90 54.78 -47.30
C ALA A 8 -16.08 53.55 -46.87
N VAL A 9 -16.33 53.08 -45.64
CA VAL A 9 -17.01 51.81 -45.29
C VAL A 9 -16.70 51.47 -43.82
N LEU A 10 -17.77 51.22 -43.06
CA LEU A 10 -17.75 50.58 -41.74
C LEU A 10 -17.11 49.18 -41.85
N LEU A 11 -16.12 48.88 -41.02
CA LEU A 11 -15.65 47.50 -40.82
C LEU A 11 -15.66 47.14 -39.33
N ILE A 12 -16.38 46.05 -39.05
CA ILE A 12 -16.59 45.37 -37.78
C ILE A 12 -15.23 44.89 -37.23
N ALA A 13 -14.91 45.27 -35.98
CA ALA A 13 -13.75 44.75 -35.27
C ALA A 13 -14.07 43.39 -34.64
N SER A 14 -13.58 42.32 -35.27
CA SER A 14 -13.51 40.98 -34.68
C SER A 14 -12.25 40.86 -33.80
N LEU A 15 -12.46 40.60 -32.51
CA LEU A 15 -11.39 40.23 -31.58
C LEU A 15 -10.94 38.79 -31.89
N ALA A 16 -9.75 38.64 -32.45
CA ALA A 16 -9.04 37.37 -32.51
C ALA A 16 -7.99 37.32 -31.38
N VAL A 17 -8.21 36.44 -30.39
CA VAL A 17 -7.23 36.14 -29.34
C VAL A 17 -6.18 35.20 -29.92
N LEU A 18 -4.99 35.71 -30.22
CA LEU A 18 -3.81 34.93 -30.56
C LEU A 18 -3.20 34.37 -29.26
N ALA A 19 -3.39 33.08 -29.00
CA ALA A 19 -2.63 32.33 -28.01
C ALA A 19 -1.21 32.08 -28.56
N SER A 20 -0.23 32.76 -27.99
CA SER A 20 1.19 32.55 -28.30
C SER A 20 1.68 31.29 -27.57
N CYS A 21 1.94 30.21 -28.33
CA CYS A 21 2.67 29.05 -27.85
C CYS A 21 4.12 29.45 -27.53
N LYS A 22 4.47 29.57 -26.24
CA LYS A 22 5.88 29.59 -25.82
C LYS A 22 6.42 28.16 -25.83
N ARG A 23 7.39 27.91 -26.71
CA ARG A 23 8.29 26.75 -26.65
C ARG A 23 8.93 26.69 -25.26
N VAL A 24 8.81 25.54 -24.61
CA VAL A 24 9.60 25.19 -23.44
C VAL A 24 11.04 25.02 -23.93
N SER A 25 11.93 25.88 -23.45
CA SER A 25 13.37 25.76 -23.67
C SER A 25 13.91 24.54 -22.92
N ASP A 26 14.66 23.70 -23.63
CA ASP A 26 15.43 22.59 -23.07
C ASP A 26 16.28 23.06 -21.88
N VAL A 27 15.97 22.58 -20.69
CA VAL A 27 16.82 22.78 -19.51
C VAL A 27 17.91 21.71 -19.57
N SER A 28 19.15 22.15 -19.76
CA SER A 28 20.34 21.31 -19.69
C SER A 28 20.38 20.53 -18.37
N VAL A 29 20.23 19.21 -18.46
CA VAL A 29 20.40 18.27 -17.36
C VAL A 29 21.91 18.12 -17.11
N GLY A 30 22.47 18.87 -16.17
CA GLY A 30 23.92 18.82 -15.94
C GLY A 30 24.42 19.31 -14.59
N GLU A 31 24.00 20.48 -14.10
CA GLU A 31 24.76 21.13 -13.00
C GLU A 31 23.94 21.48 -11.75
N ASN A 32 22.62 21.29 -11.73
CA ASN A 32 21.77 21.86 -10.66
C ASN A 32 21.21 20.89 -9.61
N LEU A 33 21.69 19.63 -9.52
CA LEU A 33 21.21 18.71 -8.47
C LEU A 33 21.75 19.03 -7.06
N ARG A 34 22.80 19.85 -6.93
CA ARG A 34 23.29 20.34 -5.63
C ARG A 34 22.65 21.66 -5.16
N ALA A 35 22.03 22.42 -6.06
CA ALA A 35 21.56 23.78 -5.76
C ALA A 35 20.09 23.85 -5.29
N ALA A 36 19.28 22.80 -5.51
CA ALA A 36 17.83 22.85 -5.26
C ALA A 36 17.40 22.48 -3.82
N ASN A 37 18.30 21.97 -2.98
CA ASN A 37 17.99 21.64 -1.57
C ASN A 37 18.70 22.61 -0.61
N LYS A 38 18.16 23.82 -0.46
CA LYS A 38 18.44 24.64 0.74
C LYS A 38 17.60 24.13 1.92
N PHE A 39 17.96 22.95 2.44
CA PHE A 39 17.70 22.55 3.83
C PHE A 39 19.06 22.39 4.48
N GLY A 40 19.33 23.13 5.55
CA GLY A 40 20.66 23.39 6.10
C GLY A 40 21.59 22.19 6.11
N ALA A 41 22.59 22.20 5.23
CA ALA A 41 23.70 21.26 5.24
C ALA A 41 24.81 21.83 6.14
N THR A 42 24.92 21.31 7.35
CA THR A 42 26.16 21.37 8.13
C THR A 42 26.78 19.98 8.10
N GLY A 43 27.45 19.64 7.01
CA GLY A 43 28.16 18.36 6.83
C GLY A 43 27.96 17.72 5.46
N ASP A 44 28.87 16.82 5.10
CA ASP A 44 28.83 15.93 3.93
C ASP A 44 28.23 14.55 4.27
N GLY A 45 27.42 14.47 5.33
CA GLY A 45 26.61 13.31 5.73
C GLY A 45 25.10 13.56 5.60
N PRO A 46 24.27 12.59 6.02
CA PRO A 46 22.82 12.65 5.85
C PRO A 46 22.16 13.58 6.89
N GLN A 47 20.85 13.79 6.76
CA GLN A 47 20.05 14.60 7.67
C GLN A 47 19.34 13.72 8.70
N SER A 48 19.44 14.08 9.99
CA SER A 48 18.63 13.46 11.05
C SER A 48 17.23 14.08 11.14
N GLY A 49 16.29 13.27 11.60
CA GLY A 49 14.93 13.66 11.97
C GLY A 49 14.64 13.37 13.45
N THR A 50 13.38 13.58 13.86
CA THR A 50 12.89 13.30 15.22
C THR A 50 12.99 11.82 15.56
N ASN A 51 12.59 10.96 14.61
CA ASN A 51 12.82 9.51 14.65
C ASN A 51 13.72 9.17 13.46
N ASN A 52 14.75 8.34 13.67
CA ASN A 52 15.69 8.00 12.61
C ASN A 52 15.62 6.50 12.27
N LEU A 53 15.85 6.18 11.00
CA LEU A 53 16.19 4.83 10.55
C LEU A 53 17.39 4.34 11.38
N ASN A 54 17.24 3.25 12.12
CA ASN A 54 18.40 2.69 12.81
C ASN A 54 19.28 1.97 11.78
N VAL A 55 20.55 2.35 11.67
CA VAL A 55 21.47 1.76 10.70
C VAL A 55 22.47 0.87 11.44
N VAL A 56 22.52 -0.40 11.07
CA VAL A 56 23.37 -1.43 11.67
C VAL A 56 24.37 -1.92 10.62
N TYR A 57 25.65 -1.95 10.97
CA TYR A 57 26.66 -2.70 10.22
C TYR A 57 26.94 -4.01 10.96
N PHE A 58 26.39 -5.11 10.45
CA PHE A 58 26.41 -6.42 11.11
C PHE A 58 27.52 -7.31 10.54
N ILE A 59 28.43 -7.76 11.39
CA ILE A 59 29.66 -8.46 10.99
C ILE A 59 29.60 -9.90 11.55
N PRO A 60 29.42 -10.93 10.72
CA PRO A 60 29.56 -12.31 11.16
C PRO A 60 30.90 -12.58 11.87
N SER A 61 30.94 -13.56 12.79
CA SER A 61 32.09 -13.79 13.67
C SER A 61 33.39 -14.11 12.93
N ASP A 62 33.28 -14.68 11.73
CA ASP A 62 34.39 -15.09 10.85
C ASP A 62 34.66 -14.10 9.70
N LEU A 63 34.08 -12.90 9.75
CA LEU A 63 34.33 -11.81 8.82
C LEU A 63 34.89 -10.57 9.52
N ASP A 64 35.42 -9.67 8.71
CA ASP A 64 35.80 -8.32 9.11
C ASP A 64 35.01 -7.29 8.29
N THR A 65 35.12 -6.02 8.67
CA THR A 65 34.58 -4.89 7.93
C THR A 65 35.18 -4.81 6.52
N VAL A 66 34.40 -4.30 5.57
CA VAL A 66 34.94 -3.98 4.24
C VAL A 66 35.74 -2.67 4.34
N PRO A 67 36.98 -2.60 3.82
CA PRO A 67 37.76 -1.37 3.85
C PRO A 67 36.99 -0.14 3.36
N GLY A 68 37.04 0.94 4.13
CA GLY A 68 36.37 2.20 3.82
C GLY A 68 34.84 2.20 3.91
N TYR A 69 34.22 1.19 4.54
CA TYR A 69 32.74 1.07 4.62
C TYR A 69 32.05 2.33 5.14
N GLN A 70 32.60 2.99 6.17
CA GLN A 70 31.99 4.21 6.74
C GLN A 70 31.84 5.32 5.70
N LYS A 71 32.89 5.60 4.92
CA LYS A 71 32.86 6.63 3.88
C LYS A 71 31.89 6.26 2.76
N ARG A 72 31.94 5.00 2.30
CA ARG A 72 31.13 4.50 1.20
C ARG A 72 29.64 4.49 1.55
N LEU A 73 29.28 3.92 2.70
CA LEU A 73 27.90 3.90 3.18
C LEU A 73 27.37 5.29 3.52
N ASN A 74 28.20 6.20 4.06
CA ASN A 74 27.79 7.60 4.22
C ASN A 74 27.36 8.22 2.88
N GLY A 75 28.16 8.03 1.83
CA GLY A 75 27.83 8.51 0.48
C GLY A 75 26.54 7.89 -0.08
N VAL A 76 26.40 6.58 0.06
CA VAL A 76 25.19 5.84 -0.37
C VAL A 76 23.94 6.37 0.35
N MET A 77 23.98 6.51 1.68
CA MET A 77 22.83 6.97 2.44
C MET A 77 22.47 8.44 2.15
N VAL A 78 23.47 9.31 1.94
CA VAL A 78 23.24 10.69 1.48
C VAL A 78 22.57 10.70 0.11
N TYR A 79 23.05 9.89 -0.83
CA TYR A 79 22.48 9.82 -2.17
C TYR A 79 21.02 9.33 -2.14
N THR A 80 20.76 8.25 -1.39
CA THR A 80 19.41 7.70 -1.21
C THR A 80 18.47 8.69 -0.53
N GLN A 81 18.90 9.37 0.53
CA GLN A 81 18.08 10.39 1.21
C GLN A 81 17.76 11.57 0.27
N ASN A 82 18.73 12.02 -0.53
CA ASN A 82 18.50 13.09 -1.51
C ASN A 82 17.52 12.66 -2.61
N PHE A 83 17.62 11.42 -3.09
CA PHE A 83 16.67 10.85 -4.03
C PHE A 83 15.25 10.83 -3.46
N VAL A 84 15.09 10.35 -2.23
CA VAL A 84 13.79 10.36 -1.53
C VAL A 84 13.27 11.79 -1.41
N SER A 85 14.08 12.71 -0.89
CA SER A 85 13.71 14.12 -0.70
C SER A 85 13.25 14.78 -2.01
N LYS A 86 13.95 14.52 -3.12
CA LYS A 86 13.60 15.04 -4.45
C LYS A 86 12.16 14.65 -4.82
N TRP A 87 11.80 13.38 -4.68
CA TRP A 87 10.49 12.89 -5.09
C TRP A 87 9.38 13.21 -4.09
N MET A 88 9.68 13.26 -2.78
CA MET A 88 8.76 13.80 -1.79
C MET A 88 8.40 15.26 -2.13
N ASN A 89 9.39 16.10 -2.40
CA ASN A 89 9.17 17.49 -2.82
C ASN A 89 8.39 17.57 -4.14
N HIS A 90 8.70 16.73 -5.13
CA HIS A 90 8.00 16.70 -6.41
C HIS A 90 6.50 16.43 -6.25
N TRP A 91 6.13 15.53 -5.34
CA TRP A 91 4.73 15.20 -5.05
C TRP A 91 4.07 16.11 -3.99
N GLY A 92 4.69 17.25 -3.69
CA GLY A 92 4.12 18.28 -2.82
C GLY A 92 4.33 18.04 -1.31
N PHE A 93 5.11 17.03 -0.92
CA PHE A 93 5.51 16.79 0.46
C PHE A 93 6.82 17.52 0.76
N THR A 94 6.71 18.84 0.88
CA THR A 94 7.88 19.69 1.14
C THR A 94 8.50 19.41 2.50
N ASN A 95 9.83 19.52 2.59
CA ASN A 95 10.60 19.39 3.82
C ASN A 95 10.48 18.01 4.49
N LYS A 96 10.11 16.97 3.73
CA LYS A 96 9.99 15.59 4.21
C LYS A 96 11.03 14.69 3.59
N THR A 97 11.76 13.99 4.45
CA THR A 97 12.71 12.95 4.07
C THR A 97 12.83 11.93 5.19
N VAL A 98 13.49 10.80 4.91
CA VAL A 98 13.82 9.80 5.91
C VAL A 98 14.87 10.36 6.86
N GLY A 99 14.60 10.38 8.16
CA GLY A 99 15.57 10.72 9.19
C GLY A 99 16.64 9.64 9.27
N ILE A 100 17.91 10.03 9.19
CA ILE A 100 19.06 9.11 9.26
C ILE A 100 19.99 9.61 10.37
N PRO A 101 20.48 8.73 11.26
CA PRO A 101 21.26 9.13 12.41
C PRO A 101 22.64 9.61 11.98
N VAL A 102 23.09 10.71 12.60
CA VAL A 102 24.45 11.23 12.42
C VAL A 102 25.29 11.15 13.69
N ASP A 103 26.61 11.10 13.51
CA ASP A 103 27.59 11.22 14.60
C ASP A 103 27.90 12.70 14.90
N ALA A 104 28.84 12.94 15.81
CA ALA A 104 29.24 14.29 16.21
C ALA A 104 29.87 15.10 15.07
N GLN A 105 30.32 14.45 13.99
CA GLN A 105 30.89 15.08 12.80
C GLN A 105 29.83 15.28 11.70
N GLY A 106 28.57 14.94 11.95
CA GLY A 106 27.49 15.02 10.97
C GLY A 106 27.55 13.92 9.91
N LYS A 107 28.30 12.84 10.14
CA LYS A 107 28.40 11.67 9.25
C LYS A 107 27.40 10.60 9.65
N LEU A 108 27.08 9.68 8.73
CA LEU A 108 26.24 8.52 9.02
C LEU A 108 26.73 7.77 10.27
N ARG A 109 25.89 7.72 11.30
CA ARG A 109 26.11 6.89 12.49
C ARG A 109 25.55 5.50 12.26
N MET A 110 26.34 4.49 12.58
CA MET A 110 25.93 3.08 12.49
C MET A 110 26.23 2.37 13.81
N ALA A 111 25.31 1.53 14.27
CA ALA A 111 25.64 0.54 15.29
C ALA A 111 26.47 -0.56 14.63
N VAL A 112 27.72 -0.75 15.08
CA VAL A 112 28.60 -1.80 14.56
C VAL A 112 28.48 -3.02 15.47
N ILE A 113 27.86 -4.08 14.97
CA ILE A 113 27.53 -5.27 15.76
C ILE A 113 28.29 -6.46 15.21
N ARG A 114 29.08 -7.11 16.06
CA ARG A 114 29.71 -8.39 15.72
C ARG A 114 28.78 -9.53 16.12
N GLY A 115 28.35 -10.29 15.12
CA GLY A 115 27.52 -11.48 15.30
C GLY A 115 28.28 -12.57 16.04
N THR A 116 27.51 -13.38 16.77
CA THR A 116 28.00 -14.51 17.57
C THR A 116 28.46 -15.67 16.71
N TYR A 117 27.88 -15.82 15.52
CA TYR A 117 28.04 -16.98 14.65
C TYR A 117 28.82 -16.65 13.36
N PRO A 118 29.38 -17.65 12.66
CA PRO A 118 30.01 -17.43 11.35
C PRO A 118 28.96 -17.12 10.28
N LYS A 119 29.38 -16.54 9.15
CA LYS A 119 28.52 -16.13 8.02
C LYS A 119 27.59 -17.23 7.50
N ALA A 120 27.99 -18.50 7.65
CA ALA A 120 27.18 -19.66 7.27
C ALA A 120 25.87 -19.78 8.06
N GLN A 121 25.77 -19.18 9.26
CA GLN A 121 24.55 -19.10 10.07
C GLN A 121 23.69 -17.88 9.77
N TYR A 122 24.15 -17.02 8.86
CA TYR A 122 23.39 -15.89 8.36
C TYR A 122 23.24 -15.93 6.83
N PRO A 123 22.73 -17.04 6.26
CA PRO A 123 22.49 -17.14 4.82
C PRO A 123 21.38 -16.18 4.38
N TYR A 124 21.27 -15.97 3.07
CA TYR A 124 20.19 -15.19 2.47
C TYR A 124 18.81 -15.66 2.98
N GLU A 125 18.48 -16.95 2.79
CA GLU A 125 17.23 -17.54 3.28
C GLU A 125 17.33 -17.87 4.77
N GLY A 126 16.44 -17.30 5.58
CA GLY A 126 16.33 -17.60 7.01
C GLY A 126 17.35 -16.92 7.93
N GLY A 127 18.47 -16.39 7.41
CA GLY A 127 19.50 -15.73 8.23
C GLY A 127 19.05 -14.43 8.91
N SER A 128 18.02 -13.77 8.38
CA SER A 128 17.50 -12.51 8.94
C SER A 128 16.93 -12.69 10.35
N ALA A 129 16.27 -13.82 10.65
CA ALA A 129 15.71 -14.10 11.97
C ALA A 129 16.80 -14.14 13.07
N GLN A 130 17.94 -14.76 12.75
CA GLN A 130 19.08 -14.83 13.65
C GLN A 130 19.71 -13.44 13.85
N MET A 131 19.91 -12.67 12.77
CA MET A 131 20.40 -11.28 12.86
C MET A 131 19.47 -10.39 13.68
N MET A 132 18.15 -10.47 13.46
CA MET A 132 17.15 -9.70 14.20
C MET A 132 17.19 -10.02 15.70
N THR A 133 17.42 -11.28 16.06
CA THR A 133 17.54 -11.69 17.48
C THR A 133 18.72 -11.00 18.14
N GLU A 134 19.91 -11.03 17.52
CA GLU A 134 21.12 -10.42 18.06
C GLU A 134 21.05 -8.88 18.07
N ILE A 135 20.49 -8.27 17.02
CA ILE A 135 20.31 -6.81 16.93
C ILE A 135 19.29 -6.31 17.96
N ASN A 136 18.20 -7.05 18.18
CA ASN A 136 17.23 -6.70 19.23
C ASN A 136 17.86 -6.80 20.63
N ALA A 137 18.70 -7.82 20.88
CA ALA A 137 19.45 -7.92 22.13
C ALA A 137 20.40 -6.74 22.32
N TYR A 138 21.09 -6.30 21.25
CA TYR A 138 21.91 -5.08 21.28
C TYR A 138 21.09 -3.85 21.67
N TYR A 139 19.96 -3.59 21.01
CA TYR A 139 19.14 -2.42 21.33
C TYR A 139 18.42 -2.52 22.67
N ALA A 140 18.17 -3.72 23.19
CA ALA A 140 17.69 -3.91 24.56
C ALA A 140 18.76 -3.49 25.60
N ALA A 141 20.03 -3.74 25.32
CA ALA A 141 21.16 -3.28 26.13
C ALA A 141 21.51 -1.79 25.91
N HIS A 142 21.17 -1.24 24.74
CA HIS A 142 21.45 0.14 24.33
C HIS A 142 20.17 0.89 23.93
N PRO A 143 19.18 1.03 24.83
CA PRO A 143 17.85 1.54 24.47
C PRO A 143 17.88 2.98 23.94
N GLY A 144 18.87 3.80 24.34
CA GLY A 144 19.04 5.16 23.84
C GLY A 144 19.50 5.26 22.38
N GLU A 145 19.96 4.17 21.78
CA GLU A 145 20.43 4.16 20.39
C GLU A 145 19.32 3.84 19.38
N LYS A 146 18.21 3.22 19.83
CA LYS A 146 17.07 2.88 18.99
C LYS A 146 16.07 4.02 18.95
N THR A 147 15.94 4.68 17.81
CA THR A 147 15.12 5.90 17.65
C THR A 147 13.87 5.70 16.80
N SER A 148 13.65 4.51 16.26
CA SER A 148 12.44 4.14 15.53
C SER A 148 12.24 2.62 15.49
N ASP A 149 11.13 2.17 14.92
CA ASP A 149 10.89 0.76 14.60
C ASP A 149 11.57 0.31 13.29
N HIS A 150 12.22 1.21 12.55
CA HIS A 150 12.78 0.94 11.24
C HIS A 150 14.27 0.64 11.33
N ILE A 151 14.71 -0.48 10.75
CA ILE A 151 16.10 -0.92 10.86
C ILE A 151 16.64 -1.31 9.48
N LEU A 152 17.74 -0.67 9.08
CA LEU A 152 18.58 -1.08 7.96
C LEU A 152 19.78 -1.86 8.50
N VAL A 153 19.95 -3.09 8.03
CA VAL A 153 21.10 -3.95 8.35
C VAL A 153 21.96 -4.09 7.11
N VAL A 154 23.23 -3.70 7.22
CA VAL A 154 24.21 -3.84 6.15
C VAL A 154 25.26 -4.86 6.59
N THR A 155 25.52 -5.87 5.76
CA THR A 155 26.52 -6.92 6.05
C THR A 155 27.69 -6.84 5.09
N PRO A 156 28.94 -7.07 5.53
CA PRO A 156 30.07 -7.30 4.63
C PRO A 156 29.78 -8.42 3.63
N THR A 157 30.34 -8.30 2.43
CA THR A 157 30.31 -9.37 1.43
C THR A 157 30.95 -10.65 1.97
N TYR A 158 30.33 -11.79 1.65
CA TYR A 158 30.75 -13.11 2.16
C TYR A 158 31.82 -13.75 1.27
N SER A 159 31.69 -13.57 -0.04
CA SER A 159 32.61 -14.06 -1.06
C SER A 159 32.36 -13.34 -2.38
N TYR A 160 33.22 -13.57 -3.35
CA TYR A 160 33.04 -13.13 -4.73
C TYR A 160 33.03 -14.34 -5.66
N ASP A 161 32.18 -14.32 -6.69
CA ASP A 161 32.27 -15.29 -7.79
C ASP A 161 33.48 -15.00 -8.71
N THR A 162 33.67 -15.82 -9.74
CA THR A 162 34.78 -15.66 -10.70
C THR A 162 34.72 -14.35 -11.51
N ASN A 163 33.57 -13.69 -11.58
CA ASN A 163 33.38 -12.41 -12.26
C ASN A 163 33.58 -11.20 -11.33
N GLY A 164 33.73 -11.45 -10.03
CA GLY A 164 33.78 -10.44 -8.98
C GLY A 164 32.40 -10.00 -8.48
N TYR A 165 31.35 -10.79 -8.72
CA TYR A 165 30.01 -10.55 -8.19
C TYR A 165 29.98 -10.88 -6.68
N PRO A 166 29.62 -9.92 -5.81
CA PRO A 166 29.61 -10.17 -4.37
C PRO A 166 28.43 -11.05 -3.98
N SER A 167 28.68 -11.98 -3.06
CA SER A 167 27.63 -12.68 -2.31
C SER A 167 27.51 -12.07 -0.90
N GLY A 168 26.41 -12.36 -0.22
CA GLY A 168 26.16 -11.85 1.13
C GLY A 168 25.09 -12.66 1.86
N GLY A 169 24.68 -12.14 3.01
CA GLY A 169 23.55 -12.66 3.78
C GLY A 169 22.20 -12.20 3.22
N PRO A 170 21.20 -11.99 4.10
CA PRO A 170 19.89 -11.45 3.71
C PRO A 170 20.00 -10.18 2.86
N PHE A 171 19.17 -10.11 1.80
CA PHE A 171 19.03 -8.92 0.96
C PHE A 171 17.56 -8.79 0.54
N TYR A 172 16.75 -8.24 1.44
CA TYR A 172 15.31 -8.06 1.26
C TYR A 172 14.75 -7.15 2.36
N GLY A 173 13.57 -6.58 2.13
CA GLY A 173 12.72 -6.01 3.17
C GLY A 173 11.80 -7.03 3.85
N ILE A 174 11.63 -6.92 5.17
CA ILE A 174 10.65 -7.69 5.95
C ILE A 174 10.08 -6.85 7.11
N GLY A 175 8.78 -6.58 7.07
CA GLY A 175 8.14 -5.68 8.03
C GLY A 175 8.78 -4.29 7.96
N ARG A 176 9.34 -3.82 9.09
CA ARG A 176 10.09 -2.54 9.17
C ARG A 176 11.61 -2.74 9.18
N TRP A 177 12.07 -3.92 8.76
CA TRP A 177 13.48 -4.25 8.58
C TRP A 177 13.82 -4.29 7.10
N CYS A 178 15.06 -3.94 6.79
CA CYS A 178 15.64 -4.17 5.47
C CYS A 178 17.09 -4.60 5.63
N PHE A 179 17.50 -5.50 4.74
CA PHE A 179 18.83 -6.07 4.73
C PHE A 179 19.50 -5.75 3.40
N ALA A 180 20.75 -5.33 3.46
CA ALA A 180 21.56 -5.00 2.32
C ALA A 180 23.00 -5.49 2.54
N LEU A 181 23.81 -5.44 1.48
CA LEU A 181 25.21 -5.83 1.54
C LEU A 181 26.15 -4.66 1.29
N ASP A 182 27.38 -4.82 1.76
CA ASP A 182 28.52 -3.96 1.50
C ASP A 182 29.63 -4.73 0.78
N TYR A 183 30.26 -4.11 -0.22
CA TYR A 183 31.42 -4.65 -0.93
C TYR A 183 32.34 -3.50 -1.34
N THR A 184 33.62 -3.79 -1.62
CA THR A 184 34.67 -2.77 -1.83
C THR A 184 34.35 -1.73 -2.91
N GLY A 185 33.54 -2.06 -3.90
CA GLY A 185 33.14 -1.17 -5.00
C GLY A 185 31.80 -0.47 -4.82
N LEU A 186 31.12 -0.62 -3.67
CA LEU A 186 29.85 0.06 -3.38
C LEU A 186 30.11 1.56 -3.16
N ASP A 187 30.23 2.32 -4.25
CA ASP A 187 30.50 3.76 -4.23
C ASP A 187 29.58 4.48 -5.23
N THR A 188 28.90 5.52 -4.75
CA THR A 188 28.03 6.39 -5.57
C THR A 188 28.76 7.04 -6.74
N LEU A 189 30.08 7.21 -6.66
CA LEU A 189 30.89 7.72 -7.77
C LEU A 189 30.92 6.76 -8.97
N ASN A 190 30.55 5.50 -8.80
CA ASN A 190 30.52 4.52 -9.88
C ASN A 190 29.17 4.49 -10.62
N LEU A 191 28.10 5.05 -10.05
CA LEU A 191 26.77 5.01 -10.66
C LEU A 191 26.77 5.53 -12.10
N GLY A 192 26.19 4.75 -13.01
CA GLY A 192 26.01 5.12 -14.43
C GLY A 192 27.28 5.10 -15.28
N LYS A 193 28.45 4.74 -14.74
CA LYS A 193 29.69 4.65 -15.55
C LYS A 193 29.65 3.41 -16.46
N PRO A 194 30.22 3.48 -17.69
CA PRO A 194 30.28 2.33 -18.60
C PRO A 194 31.00 1.10 -18.02
N ASN A 195 31.97 1.33 -17.13
CA ASN A 195 32.75 0.28 -16.46
C ASN A 195 32.19 -0.07 -15.07
N ASP A 196 31.07 0.52 -14.65
CA ASP A 196 30.38 0.11 -13.43
C ASP A 196 29.79 -1.27 -13.62
N LYS A 197 30.31 -2.25 -12.87
CA LYS A 197 29.79 -3.61 -12.94
C LYS A 197 28.52 -3.77 -12.10
N TYR A 198 28.48 -3.20 -10.89
CA TYR A 198 27.51 -3.62 -9.88
C TYR A 198 26.94 -2.51 -9.00
N SER A 199 27.43 -1.26 -9.07
CA SER A 199 27.02 -0.21 -8.12
C SER A 199 25.56 0.17 -8.32
N THR A 200 25.11 0.25 -9.57
CA THR A 200 23.67 0.44 -9.89
C THR A 200 22.81 -0.63 -9.20
N ILE A 201 23.17 -1.91 -9.33
CA ILE A 201 22.39 -3.03 -8.82
C ILE A 201 22.38 -3.05 -7.29
N TRP A 202 23.53 -2.83 -6.63
CA TRP A 202 23.61 -2.94 -5.17
C TRP A 202 23.22 -1.68 -4.42
N ILE A 203 23.51 -0.48 -4.96
CA ILE A 203 23.02 0.77 -4.38
C ILE A 203 21.52 0.93 -4.67
N GLY A 204 21.10 0.63 -5.90
CA GLY A 204 19.68 0.62 -6.27
C GLY A 204 18.90 -0.45 -5.50
N GLY A 205 19.47 -1.63 -5.33
CA GLY A 205 18.92 -2.69 -4.49
C GLY A 205 18.82 -2.25 -3.03
N LEU A 206 19.87 -1.67 -2.44
CA LEU A 206 19.81 -1.13 -1.08
C LEU A 206 18.69 -0.09 -0.93
N ALA A 207 18.55 0.82 -1.89
CA ALA A 207 17.48 1.82 -1.88
C ALA A 207 16.08 1.19 -1.99
N HIS A 208 15.93 0.14 -2.81
CA HIS A 208 14.69 -0.62 -2.98
C HIS A 208 14.32 -1.38 -1.70
N GLU A 209 15.26 -2.14 -1.11
CA GLU A 209 15.02 -2.86 0.13
C GLU A 209 14.77 -1.91 1.29
N LEU A 210 15.46 -0.77 1.33
CA LEU A 210 15.15 0.29 2.29
C LEU A 210 13.71 0.76 2.12
N GLY A 211 13.24 0.96 0.87
CA GLY A 211 11.85 1.26 0.55
C GLY A 211 10.86 0.32 1.24
N HIS A 212 11.09 -1.00 1.14
CA HIS A 212 10.30 -1.99 1.88
C HIS A 212 10.40 -1.82 3.39
N GLY A 213 11.62 -1.64 3.91
CA GLY A 213 11.88 -1.40 5.33
C GLY A 213 11.18 -0.15 5.87
N ILE A 214 10.78 0.80 5.02
CA ILE A 214 10.00 2.01 5.35
C ILE A 214 8.57 1.98 4.81
N ASN A 215 8.00 0.77 4.71
CA ASN A 215 6.59 0.43 4.43
C ASN A 215 6.15 0.44 2.95
N LEU A 216 7.05 0.62 1.99
CA LEU A 216 6.67 0.63 0.58
C LEU A 216 6.43 -0.79 0.03
N PRO A 217 5.28 -1.07 -0.60
CA PRO A 217 5.11 -2.25 -1.43
C PRO A 217 5.71 -2.02 -2.83
N HIS A 218 5.84 -3.08 -3.62
CA HIS A 218 6.20 -2.94 -5.03
C HIS A 218 5.16 -2.14 -5.83
N ASN A 219 5.62 -1.44 -6.87
CA ASN A 219 4.77 -0.86 -7.90
C ASN A 219 5.54 -0.50 -9.17
N GLY A 220 4.82 -0.48 -10.29
CA GLY A 220 5.35 -0.09 -11.60
C GLY A 220 4.96 1.31 -12.05
N GLY A 221 4.27 2.10 -11.21
CA GLY A 221 3.86 3.47 -11.55
C GLY A 221 2.77 3.57 -12.62
N ALA A 222 2.25 4.78 -12.81
CA ALA A 222 1.32 5.11 -13.89
C ALA A 222 2.08 5.31 -15.22
N GLU A 223 1.47 4.94 -16.36
CA GLU A 223 2.19 4.98 -17.64
C GLU A 223 2.66 6.38 -18.04
N SER A 224 1.82 7.41 -17.87
CA SER A 224 2.22 8.80 -18.13
C SER A 224 3.41 9.26 -17.29
N GLN A 225 3.50 8.79 -16.05
CA GLN A 225 4.61 9.08 -15.15
C GLN A 225 5.87 8.34 -15.58
N ASN A 226 5.74 7.08 -16.03
CA ASN A 226 6.89 6.32 -16.52
C ASN A 226 7.51 6.94 -17.77
N VAL A 227 6.68 7.44 -18.70
CA VAL A 227 7.15 8.17 -19.88
C VAL A 227 7.97 9.41 -19.48
N THR A 228 7.58 10.09 -18.40
CA THR A 228 8.20 11.35 -17.98
C THR A 228 9.41 11.14 -17.07
N PHE A 229 9.36 10.14 -16.19
CA PHE A 229 10.27 10.00 -15.04
C PHE A 229 11.05 8.68 -15.04
N GLY A 230 10.77 7.78 -15.96
CA GLY A 230 11.43 6.48 -16.12
C GLY A 230 10.82 5.39 -15.25
N THR A 231 11.65 4.67 -14.50
CA THR A 231 11.22 3.47 -13.76
C THR A 231 10.98 3.79 -12.28
N THR A 232 9.91 3.27 -11.69
CA THR A 232 9.71 3.38 -10.23
C THR A 232 10.79 2.61 -9.47
N LEU A 233 11.31 3.16 -8.37
CA LEU A 233 12.28 2.49 -7.50
C LEU A 233 11.75 1.13 -7.05
N MET A 234 10.50 1.11 -6.60
CA MET A 234 9.80 -0.09 -6.10
C MET A 234 9.26 -1.01 -7.21
N GLY A 235 9.54 -0.70 -8.48
CA GLY A 235 9.33 -1.61 -9.61
C GLY A 235 10.63 -2.31 -9.94
N SER A 236 11.15 -2.09 -11.15
CA SER A 236 12.49 -2.55 -11.55
C SER A 236 13.59 -1.51 -11.30
N GLY A 237 13.32 -0.49 -10.48
CA GLY A 237 14.18 0.67 -10.34
C GLY A 237 15.52 0.39 -9.66
N ASN A 238 15.63 -0.71 -8.92
CA ASN A 238 16.92 -1.22 -8.42
C ASN A 238 17.95 -1.46 -9.54
N SER A 239 17.51 -1.72 -10.78
CA SER A 239 18.37 -1.93 -11.95
C SER A 239 18.63 -0.65 -12.77
N THR A 240 17.90 0.44 -12.49
CA THR A 240 18.02 1.72 -13.20
C THR A 240 18.60 2.83 -12.33
N PHE A 241 18.60 2.66 -11.01
CA PHE A 241 19.00 3.68 -10.04
C PHE A 241 20.41 4.24 -10.28
N GLY A 242 20.49 5.52 -10.64
CA GLY A 242 21.77 6.19 -10.94
C GLY A 242 22.34 5.86 -12.33
N LYS A 243 21.70 5.00 -13.11
CA LYS A 243 22.06 4.63 -14.49
C LYS A 243 21.11 5.23 -15.54
N SER A 244 19.81 5.20 -15.27
CA SER A 244 18.75 5.79 -16.10
C SER A 244 17.69 6.44 -15.19
N PRO A 245 16.72 7.20 -15.73
CA PRO A 245 15.72 7.87 -14.90
C PRO A 245 14.97 6.88 -14.01
N THR A 246 15.00 7.15 -12.71
CA THR A 246 14.32 6.39 -11.65
C THR A 246 13.53 7.36 -10.77
N TYR A 247 12.36 6.94 -10.28
CA TYR A 247 11.51 7.80 -9.45
C TYR A 247 10.76 7.06 -8.33
N LEU A 248 10.20 7.80 -7.38
CA LEU A 248 9.18 7.28 -6.46
C LEU A 248 7.81 7.71 -6.97
N SER A 249 6.85 6.79 -7.00
CA SER A 249 5.47 7.09 -7.42
C SER A 249 4.78 8.04 -6.41
N PRO A 250 3.68 8.71 -6.79
CA PRO A 250 2.91 9.49 -5.82
C PRO A 250 2.30 8.60 -4.70
N ALA A 251 2.04 7.33 -4.99
CA ALA A 251 1.59 6.35 -4.00
C ALA A 251 2.69 6.05 -2.97
N ASP A 252 3.95 5.94 -3.40
CA ASP A 252 5.08 5.80 -2.50
C ASP A 252 5.20 7.04 -1.59
N ALA A 253 5.14 8.23 -2.17
CA ALA A 253 5.24 9.48 -1.40
C ALA A 253 4.10 9.63 -0.37
N ALA A 254 2.87 9.23 -0.71
CA ALA A 254 1.73 9.19 0.20
C ALA A 254 1.97 8.29 1.42
N ILE A 255 2.58 7.11 1.22
CA ILE A 255 2.95 6.20 2.32
C ILE A 255 4.08 6.80 3.15
N LEU A 256 5.18 7.22 2.50
CA LEU A 256 6.36 7.75 3.16
C LEU A 256 6.05 8.99 4.00
N ALA A 257 5.16 9.87 3.54
CA ALA A 257 4.83 11.12 4.23
C ALA A 257 4.29 10.91 5.65
N ASN A 258 3.74 9.72 5.91
CA ASN A 258 3.13 9.31 7.17
C ASN A 258 3.97 8.30 7.94
N CYS A 259 5.09 7.85 7.40
CA CYS A 259 6.00 6.91 8.04
C CYS A 259 6.72 7.55 9.25
N GLN A 260 6.99 6.77 10.30
CA GLN A 260 7.60 7.24 11.55
C GLN A 260 8.90 8.02 11.32
N VAL A 261 9.76 7.52 10.43
CA VAL A 261 11.06 8.13 10.13
C VAL A 261 10.97 9.36 9.22
N PHE A 262 9.78 9.77 8.78
CA PHE A 262 9.52 11.01 8.02
C PHE A 262 8.75 12.05 8.86
N SER A 263 8.45 11.71 10.12
CA SER A 263 7.69 12.57 11.01
C SER A 263 8.59 13.52 11.77
N SER A 264 8.22 14.79 11.79
CA SER A 264 8.76 15.78 12.73
C SER A 264 8.06 15.74 14.10
N THR A 265 6.93 15.04 14.20
CA THR A 265 6.13 14.94 15.42
C THR A 265 6.56 13.74 16.27
N THR A 266 6.73 13.95 17.57
CA THR A 266 6.89 12.88 18.57
C THR A 266 5.54 12.26 18.90
N ARG A 267 5.46 10.93 18.87
CA ARG A 267 4.25 10.16 19.20
C ARG A 267 4.64 8.88 19.93
N SER A 268 3.79 8.42 20.85
CA SER A 268 3.94 7.13 21.53
C SER A 268 3.11 6.01 20.87
N ASP A 269 2.21 6.37 19.95
CA ASP A 269 1.22 5.47 19.35
C ASP A 269 1.54 5.08 17.90
N TRP A 270 2.81 5.19 17.48
CA TRP A 270 3.28 4.76 16.16
C TRP A 270 2.79 3.34 15.87
N TYR A 271 2.19 3.17 14.68
CA TYR A 271 1.69 1.89 14.17
C TYR A 271 0.62 1.16 14.98
N ALA A 272 0.17 1.69 16.13
CA ALA A 272 -1.00 1.14 16.83
C ALA A 272 -2.27 1.31 15.98
N ALA A 273 -3.24 0.41 16.19
CA ALA A 273 -4.45 0.28 15.37
C ALA A 273 -5.18 1.63 15.16
N PRO A 274 -5.54 1.99 13.91
CA PRO A 274 -6.08 3.31 13.61
C PRO A 274 -7.58 3.47 13.89
N GLY A 275 -8.30 2.39 14.20
CA GLY A 275 -9.76 2.41 14.36
C GLY A 275 -10.49 2.82 13.08
N PHE A 276 -9.96 2.44 11.92
CA PHE A 276 -10.52 2.77 10.60
C PHE A 276 -11.74 1.91 10.28
N GLN A 277 -12.78 2.52 9.73
CA GLN A 277 -13.97 1.86 9.20
C GLN A 277 -14.41 2.54 7.91
N LEU A 278 -14.57 1.78 6.83
CA LEU A 278 -15.10 2.27 5.56
C LEU A 278 -16.63 2.23 5.62
N THR A 279 -17.28 3.39 5.58
CA THR A 279 -18.73 3.51 5.79
C THR A 279 -19.50 3.66 4.49
N LYS A 280 -18.86 4.16 3.43
CA LYS A 280 -19.41 4.22 2.07
C LYS A 280 -18.31 3.95 1.07
N PHE A 281 -18.64 3.27 -0.02
CA PHE A 281 -17.68 3.00 -1.08
C PHE A 281 -18.37 2.89 -2.42
N SER A 282 -17.80 3.56 -3.42
CA SER A 282 -18.21 3.44 -4.81
C SER A 282 -17.00 3.43 -5.72
N ALA A 283 -17.04 2.56 -6.72
CA ALA A 283 -16.04 2.47 -7.78
C ALA A 283 -16.73 2.18 -9.10
N LYS A 284 -16.50 3.00 -10.13
CA LYS A 284 -17.14 2.82 -11.44
C LYS A 284 -16.22 3.22 -12.58
N TYR A 285 -16.39 2.59 -13.73
CA TYR A 285 -15.82 3.09 -14.98
C TYR A 285 -16.76 4.12 -15.60
N GLN A 286 -16.25 5.32 -15.87
CA GLN A 286 -16.99 6.39 -16.54
C GLN A 286 -16.04 7.30 -17.33
N SER A 287 -16.39 7.58 -18.58
CA SER A 287 -15.67 8.55 -19.43
C SER A 287 -14.15 8.34 -19.49
N GLY A 288 -13.70 7.10 -19.71
CA GLY A 288 -12.27 6.78 -19.82
C GLY A 288 -11.51 6.72 -18.48
N ASN A 289 -12.21 6.82 -17.35
CA ASN A 289 -11.62 6.84 -16.02
C ASN A 289 -12.25 5.77 -15.12
N ILE A 290 -11.46 5.18 -14.24
CA ILE A 290 -11.94 4.49 -13.05
C ILE A 290 -12.10 5.55 -11.95
N ILE A 291 -13.35 5.82 -11.57
CA ILE A 291 -13.71 6.79 -10.55
C ILE A 291 -13.99 6.05 -9.25
N VAL A 292 -13.32 6.45 -8.18
CA VAL A 292 -13.47 5.82 -6.87
C VAL A 292 -13.71 6.90 -5.83
N SER A 293 -14.67 6.65 -4.96
CA SER A 293 -14.99 7.53 -3.84
C SER A 293 -15.46 6.73 -2.65
N GLY A 294 -15.37 7.32 -1.48
CA GLY A 294 -15.90 6.68 -0.29
C GLY A 294 -15.93 7.63 0.90
N LYS A 295 -16.59 7.14 1.95
CA LYS A 295 -16.56 7.74 3.27
C LYS A 295 -16.00 6.75 4.28
N PHE A 296 -15.34 7.26 5.30
CA PHE A 296 -14.74 6.49 6.35
C PHE A 296 -14.81 7.21 7.69
N SER A 297 -14.63 6.47 8.77
CA SER A 297 -14.31 7.00 10.09
C SER A 297 -12.97 6.43 10.54
N ALA A 298 -12.21 7.18 11.33
CA ALA A 298 -10.96 6.71 11.90
C ALA A 298 -10.68 7.43 13.22
N VAL A 299 -10.13 6.70 14.20
CA VAL A 299 -9.63 7.31 15.45
C VAL A 299 -8.34 8.07 15.18
N LYS A 300 -7.46 7.49 14.34
CA LYS A 300 -6.23 8.13 13.87
C LYS A 300 -6.46 8.67 12.47
N ALA A 301 -6.25 9.96 12.27
CA ALA A 301 -6.64 10.62 11.03
C ALA A 301 -5.95 9.99 9.81
N VAL A 302 -6.72 9.75 8.74
CA VAL A 302 -6.17 9.45 7.41
C VAL A 302 -5.60 10.75 6.85
N LYS A 303 -4.35 10.73 6.40
CA LYS A 303 -3.64 11.90 5.85
C LYS A 303 -3.43 11.82 4.34
N ASP A 304 -3.24 10.60 3.86
CA ASP A 304 -2.98 10.32 2.45
C ASP A 304 -3.59 8.98 2.07
N ILE A 305 -3.85 8.79 0.78
CA ILE A 305 -4.42 7.55 0.24
C ILE A 305 -3.56 7.12 -0.95
N ALA A 306 -3.07 5.88 -0.90
CA ALA A 306 -2.28 5.28 -1.96
C ALA A 306 -3.07 4.14 -2.61
N LEU A 307 -3.09 4.08 -3.94
CA LEU A 307 -3.95 3.21 -4.71
C LEU A 307 -3.10 2.34 -5.63
N TYR A 308 -3.35 1.03 -5.62
CA TYR A 308 -2.56 0.02 -6.34
C TYR A 308 -3.47 -0.91 -7.13
N HIS A 309 -3.25 -1.00 -8.44
CA HIS A 309 -3.91 -1.94 -9.33
C HIS A 309 -2.92 -3.01 -9.74
N ARG A 310 -3.00 -4.18 -9.11
CA ARG A 310 -2.10 -5.33 -9.30
C ARG A 310 -2.75 -6.40 -10.17
N ILE A 311 -1.98 -7.03 -11.03
CA ILE A 311 -2.43 -8.18 -11.82
C ILE A 311 -2.00 -9.46 -11.09
N ALA A 312 -2.73 -9.86 -10.06
CA ALA A 312 -2.32 -10.92 -9.14
C ALA A 312 -1.96 -12.24 -9.85
N ALA A 313 -2.60 -12.54 -10.97
CA ALA A 313 -2.37 -13.76 -11.74
C ALA A 313 -1.00 -13.84 -12.44
N THR A 314 -0.43 -12.71 -12.88
CA THR A 314 0.84 -12.68 -13.65
C THR A 314 1.92 -11.79 -13.03
N ASP A 315 1.58 -11.06 -11.98
CA ASP A 315 2.47 -10.23 -11.18
C ASP A 315 2.04 -10.29 -9.70
N PRO A 316 2.15 -11.48 -9.05
CA PRO A 316 1.79 -11.62 -7.66
C PRO A 316 2.65 -10.74 -6.74
N GLY A 317 3.89 -10.43 -7.14
CA GLY A 317 4.79 -9.53 -6.42
C GLY A 317 4.38 -8.05 -6.51
N GLY A 318 3.62 -7.65 -7.52
CA GLY A 318 3.13 -6.30 -7.70
C GLY A 318 4.14 -5.32 -8.33
N TYR A 319 5.22 -5.79 -8.94
CA TYR A 319 6.27 -4.98 -9.56
C TYR A 319 5.77 -4.10 -10.72
N ARG A 320 4.65 -4.48 -11.33
CA ARG A 320 4.00 -3.77 -12.45
C ARG A 320 2.72 -3.07 -12.02
N SER A 321 2.38 -3.08 -10.73
CA SER A 321 1.15 -2.46 -10.23
C SER A 321 1.06 -1.00 -10.67
N VAL A 322 -0.06 -0.63 -11.29
CA VAL A 322 -0.34 0.75 -11.67
C VAL A 322 -0.81 1.49 -10.41
N THR A 323 -0.24 2.66 -10.15
CA THR A 323 -0.48 3.36 -8.88
C THR A 323 -0.96 4.78 -9.04
N PHE A 324 -1.82 5.20 -8.11
CA PHE A 324 -2.31 6.55 -7.97
C PHE A 324 -2.26 6.98 -6.50
N ALA A 325 -2.43 8.27 -6.24
CA ALA A 325 -2.60 8.79 -4.88
C ALA A 325 -3.77 9.78 -4.82
N ALA A 326 -4.35 9.92 -3.64
CA ALA A 326 -5.38 10.90 -3.36
C ALA A 326 -5.18 11.51 -1.97
N LYS A 327 -5.80 12.68 -1.75
CA LYS A 327 -5.93 13.29 -0.44
C LYS A 327 -7.32 13.02 0.13
N PRO A 328 -7.47 12.91 1.46
CA PRO A 328 -8.78 12.97 2.07
C PRO A 328 -9.45 14.33 1.78
N ILE A 329 -10.76 14.29 1.58
CA ILE A 329 -11.63 15.46 1.49
C ILE A 329 -12.24 15.65 2.88
N GLY A 330 -11.89 16.76 3.55
CA GLY A 330 -12.25 16.94 4.96
C GLY A 330 -11.58 15.88 5.83
N THR A 331 -12.35 15.27 6.74
CA THR A 331 -11.86 14.28 7.71
C THR A 331 -12.34 12.86 7.44
N ASP A 332 -13.30 12.67 6.53
CA ASP A 332 -14.10 11.44 6.46
C ASP A 332 -14.36 10.94 5.03
N SER A 333 -13.81 11.59 4.00
CA SER A 333 -14.19 11.32 2.62
C SER A 333 -12.99 11.28 1.69
N PHE A 334 -13.13 10.66 0.51
CA PHE A 334 -12.15 10.76 -0.56
C PHE A 334 -12.80 10.59 -1.94
N TYR A 335 -12.10 11.10 -2.95
CA TYR A 335 -12.43 10.94 -4.35
C TYR A 335 -11.14 10.86 -5.15
N VAL A 336 -11.11 9.98 -6.15
CA VAL A 336 -10.02 9.90 -7.13
C VAL A 336 -10.58 9.50 -8.49
N SER A 337 -10.05 10.11 -9.54
CA SER A 337 -10.31 9.76 -10.94
C SER A 337 -9.00 9.26 -11.54
N MET A 338 -8.99 8.00 -11.97
CA MET A 338 -7.79 7.32 -12.46
C MET A 338 -7.96 7.03 -13.95
N PRO A 339 -7.18 7.69 -14.83
CA PRO A 339 -7.36 7.54 -16.26
C PRO A 339 -6.94 6.14 -16.72
N VAL A 340 -7.79 5.48 -17.53
CA VAL A 340 -7.49 4.15 -18.08
C VAL A 340 -6.30 4.19 -19.05
N SER A 341 -5.93 5.37 -19.56
CA SER A 341 -4.71 5.55 -20.36
C SER A 341 -3.43 5.24 -19.57
N ASP A 342 -3.44 5.32 -18.24
CA ASP A 342 -2.27 5.04 -17.40
C ASP A 342 -2.05 3.55 -17.11
N PHE A 343 -2.96 2.69 -17.55
CA PHE A 343 -2.83 1.24 -17.43
C PHE A 343 -2.05 0.68 -18.63
N ARG A 344 -1.05 -0.16 -18.37
CA ARG A 344 -0.25 -0.84 -19.41
C ARG A 344 -0.97 -2.09 -19.92
N GLU A 345 -1.31 -3.00 -19.00
CA GLU A 345 -1.97 -4.24 -19.35
C GLU A 345 -3.50 -4.09 -19.30
N LYS A 346 -4.13 -4.21 -20.47
CA LYS A 346 -5.59 -4.12 -20.65
C LYS A 346 -6.14 -5.44 -21.22
N GLY A 347 -7.04 -5.42 -22.18
CA GLY A 347 -7.63 -6.61 -22.79
C GLY A 347 -8.61 -7.31 -21.87
N ASN A 348 -8.39 -8.60 -21.62
CA ASN A 348 -9.19 -9.43 -20.72
C ASN A 348 -8.44 -9.75 -19.42
N THR A 349 -7.89 -8.70 -18.78
CA THR A 349 -6.97 -8.83 -17.64
C THR A 349 -7.69 -8.62 -16.31
N GLY A 350 -7.53 -9.56 -15.37
CA GLY A 350 -8.01 -9.43 -13.99
C GLY A 350 -7.08 -8.57 -13.13
N TYR A 351 -7.67 -7.69 -12.34
CA TYR A 351 -6.99 -6.79 -11.42
C TYR A 351 -7.50 -6.94 -10.00
N GLU A 352 -6.57 -7.00 -9.07
CA GLU A 352 -6.79 -6.73 -7.66
C GLU A 352 -6.47 -5.25 -7.41
N PHE A 353 -7.45 -4.50 -6.93
CA PHE A 353 -7.33 -3.08 -6.62
C PHE A 353 -7.33 -2.87 -5.12
N THR A 354 -6.18 -2.43 -4.61
CA THR A 354 -5.94 -2.14 -3.20
C THR A 354 -5.91 -0.63 -2.97
N ILE A 355 -6.70 -0.17 -2.01
CA ILE A 355 -6.71 1.21 -1.51
C ILE A 355 -6.10 1.19 -0.11
N ARG A 356 -5.02 1.95 0.08
CA ARG A 356 -4.28 2.07 1.33
C ARG A 356 -4.54 3.44 1.94
N TYR A 357 -5.21 3.47 3.08
CA TYR A 357 -5.45 4.66 3.89
C TYR A 357 -4.26 4.86 4.83
N CYS A 358 -3.43 5.88 4.57
CA CYS A 358 -2.22 6.17 5.32
C CYS A 358 -2.56 7.08 6.50
N HIS A 359 -2.44 6.55 7.72
CA HIS A 359 -2.80 7.26 8.94
C HIS A 359 -1.65 8.09 9.49
N GLU A 360 -1.98 9.14 10.24
CA GLU A 360 -1.01 10.07 10.85
C GLU A 360 0.04 9.43 11.78
N ASN A 361 -0.19 8.19 12.23
CA ASN A 361 0.74 7.42 13.06
C ASN A 361 1.49 6.34 12.25
N GLY A 362 1.48 6.43 10.92
CA GLY A 362 2.14 5.51 10.00
C GLY A 362 1.44 4.16 9.82
N SER A 363 0.38 3.86 10.57
CA SER A 363 -0.43 2.67 10.28
C SER A 363 -1.14 2.80 8.92
N ILE A 364 -1.43 1.66 8.30
CA ILE A 364 -2.09 1.59 6.99
C ILE A 364 -3.29 0.65 7.11
N SER A 365 -4.49 1.17 6.84
CA SER A 365 -5.67 0.36 6.62
C SER A 365 -5.86 0.10 5.13
N SER A 366 -6.32 -1.10 4.75
CA SER A 366 -6.44 -1.50 3.35
C SER A 366 -7.85 -1.96 3.01
N GLN A 367 -8.36 -1.49 1.87
CA GLN A 367 -9.55 -2.02 1.20
C GLN A 367 -9.12 -2.69 -0.10
N VAL A 368 -9.50 -3.96 -0.30
CA VAL A 368 -9.21 -4.69 -1.53
C VAL A 368 -10.52 -4.98 -2.26
N ILE A 369 -10.57 -4.71 -3.55
CA ILE A 369 -11.64 -5.13 -4.45
C ILE A 369 -11.04 -5.72 -5.72
N ASN A 370 -11.78 -6.61 -6.38
CA ASN A 370 -11.34 -7.20 -7.64
C ASN A 370 -12.17 -6.64 -8.80
N TYR A 371 -11.57 -6.49 -9.97
CA TYR A 371 -12.29 -6.20 -11.20
C TYR A 371 -11.52 -6.77 -12.38
N SER A 372 -12.06 -6.70 -13.58
CA SER A 372 -11.34 -7.07 -14.79
C SER A 372 -11.48 -6.02 -15.86
N PHE A 373 -10.54 -5.96 -16.78
CA PHE A 373 -10.80 -5.43 -18.10
C PHE A 373 -11.51 -6.50 -18.93
N ALA A 374 -12.45 -6.07 -19.78
CA ALA A 374 -13.01 -6.87 -20.85
C ALA A 374 -12.91 -6.04 -22.14
N ASN A 375 -12.19 -6.54 -23.14
CA ASN A 375 -11.90 -5.81 -24.38
C ASN A 375 -11.43 -4.37 -24.14
N ASP A 376 -10.41 -4.21 -23.29
CA ASP A 376 -9.83 -2.91 -22.91
C ASP A 376 -10.71 -1.97 -22.08
N ILE A 377 -11.90 -2.43 -21.65
CA ILE A 377 -12.83 -1.64 -20.83
C ILE A 377 -12.89 -2.20 -19.41
N PRO A 378 -12.60 -1.41 -18.36
CA PRO A 378 -12.78 -1.85 -16.98
C PRO A 378 -14.23 -2.21 -16.65
N GLN A 379 -14.44 -3.44 -16.20
CA GLN A 379 -15.70 -3.95 -15.68
C GLN A 379 -15.74 -3.74 -14.17
N ILE A 380 -15.96 -2.49 -13.76
CA ILE A 380 -16.06 -2.09 -12.36
C ILE A 380 -17.31 -1.23 -12.18
N ASN A 381 -18.22 -1.69 -11.32
CA ASN A 381 -19.44 -0.97 -10.97
C ASN A 381 -19.89 -1.37 -9.56
N ILE A 382 -19.37 -0.65 -8.57
CA ILE A 382 -19.69 -0.76 -7.17
C ILE A 382 -20.38 0.56 -6.79
N ALA A 383 -21.66 0.47 -6.44
CA ALA A 383 -22.45 1.60 -5.97
C ALA A 383 -22.53 1.61 -4.44
N ASP A 384 -22.60 2.80 -3.86
CA ASP A 384 -23.03 2.97 -2.47
C ASP A 384 -24.48 2.50 -2.36
N LYS A 385 -24.77 1.68 -1.35
CA LYS A 385 -26.09 1.07 -1.13
C LYS A 385 -26.69 1.65 0.15
N PRO A 386 -28.00 1.92 0.22
CA PRO A 386 -28.64 2.44 1.44
C PRO A 386 -28.85 1.32 2.49
N VAL A 387 -27.78 0.57 2.79
CA VAL A 387 -27.76 -0.50 3.81
C VAL A 387 -28.27 0.06 5.14
N TYR A 388 -29.25 -0.61 5.73
CA TYR A 388 -29.76 -0.21 7.03
C TYR A 388 -28.64 -0.22 8.07
N SER A 389 -28.62 0.83 8.91
CA SER A 389 -27.67 0.92 10.02
C SER A 389 -27.73 -0.32 10.90
N LYS A 390 -26.56 -0.89 11.17
CA LYS A 390 -26.39 -2.08 12.02
C LYS A 390 -26.17 -1.74 13.50
N THR A 391 -26.25 -0.48 13.90
CA THR A 391 -25.97 -0.04 15.29
C THR A 391 -26.80 -0.79 16.34
N ASN A 392 -28.04 -1.15 16.01
CA ASN A 392 -28.94 -1.91 16.89
C ASN A 392 -29.06 -3.39 16.51
N TRP A 393 -28.20 -3.87 15.62
CA TRP A 393 -28.21 -5.27 15.21
C TRP A 393 -27.51 -6.13 16.25
N SER A 394 -27.96 -7.38 16.38
CA SER A 394 -27.33 -8.37 17.27
C SER A 394 -27.45 -9.78 16.69
N ILE A 395 -26.50 -10.64 17.05
CA ILE A 395 -26.59 -12.07 16.76
C ILE A 395 -27.43 -12.72 17.86
N THR A 396 -28.57 -13.30 17.47
CA THR A 396 -29.48 -14.02 18.39
C THR A 396 -29.01 -15.44 18.65
N SER A 397 -28.53 -16.13 17.61
CA SER A 397 -27.99 -17.48 17.70
C SER A 397 -27.10 -17.79 16.50
N TYR A 398 -26.23 -18.79 16.63
CA TYR A 398 -25.38 -19.31 15.57
C TYR A 398 -25.13 -20.81 15.75
N SER A 399 -24.78 -21.54 14.67
CA SER A 399 -24.42 -22.96 14.75
C SER A 399 -23.07 -23.18 15.41
N SER A 400 -22.05 -22.44 14.97
CA SER A 400 -20.69 -22.50 15.47
C SER A 400 -19.91 -21.23 15.12
N GLN A 401 -18.78 -21.02 15.78
CA GLN A 401 -17.83 -19.96 15.46
C GLN A 401 -16.41 -20.38 15.88
N GLU A 402 -15.41 -19.93 15.13
CA GLU A 402 -14.02 -20.07 15.52
C GLU A 402 -13.60 -18.87 16.37
N THR A 403 -13.22 -19.12 17.63
CA THR A 403 -12.73 -18.07 18.55
C THR A 403 -11.48 -18.50 19.32
N ALA A 404 -11.05 -19.76 19.15
CA ALA A 404 -9.91 -20.32 19.87
C ALA A 404 -8.60 -20.10 19.10
N SER A 405 -8.63 -20.28 17.76
CA SER A 405 -7.45 -20.16 16.90
C SER A 405 -7.46 -18.94 15.98
N GLU A 406 -8.59 -18.24 15.86
CA GLU A 406 -8.71 -16.95 15.17
C GLU A 406 -9.92 -16.17 15.69
N SER A 407 -10.00 -14.87 15.35
CA SER A 407 -11.12 -13.99 15.72
C SER A 407 -12.31 -14.13 14.76
N GLY A 408 -12.88 -15.33 14.65
CA GLY A 408 -13.97 -15.68 13.71
C GLY A 408 -15.39 -15.60 14.30
N ALA A 409 -15.64 -14.67 15.23
CA ALA A 409 -16.91 -14.56 15.94
C ALA A 409 -18.10 -14.21 15.02
N ALA A 410 -19.30 -14.71 15.34
CA ALA A 410 -20.52 -14.45 14.57
C ALA A 410 -20.89 -12.96 14.49
N THR A 411 -20.54 -12.17 15.50
CA THR A 411 -20.78 -10.72 15.53
C THR A 411 -20.04 -9.95 14.43
N ASN A 412 -18.99 -10.54 13.87
CA ASN A 412 -18.18 -9.90 12.84
C ASN A 412 -18.93 -9.70 11.51
N VAL A 413 -20.06 -10.40 11.27
CA VAL A 413 -20.85 -10.22 10.03
C VAL A 413 -21.71 -8.95 10.02
N ILE A 414 -21.75 -8.23 11.14
CA ILE A 414 -22.60 -7.05 11.34
C ILE A 414 -21.83 -5.89 11.97
N ASP A 415 -20.51 -5.89 11.90
CA ASP A 415 -19.66 -4.89 12.55
C ASP A 415 -19.27 -3.72 11.63
N ASN A 416 -19.68 -3.76 10.35
CA ASN A 416 -19.33 -2.80 9.30
C ASN A 416 -17.85 -2.80 8.89
N SER A 417 -17.13 -3.88 9.20
CA SER A 417 -15.76 -4.10 8.79
C SER A 417 -15.67 -5.34 7.89
N ILE A 418 -15.28 -5.14 6.65
CA ILE A 418 -15.00 -6.28 5.76
C ILE A 418 -13.64 -6.96 6.04
N SER A 419 -12.86 -6.39 6.96
CA SER A 419 -11.55 -6.91 7.37
C SER A 419 -11.66 -7.97 8.47
N THR A 420 -12.81 -8.00 9.15
CA THR A 420 -13.23 -9.01 10.10
C THR A 420 -14.23 -9.94 9.41
N TYR A 421 -14.41 -11.14 9.97
CA TYR A 421 -15.30 -12.14 9.39
C TYR A 421 -15.75 -13.12 10.46
N TRP A 422 -16.94 -13.68 10.27
CA TRP A 422 -17.31 -14.92 10.95
C TRP A 422 -16.66 -16.10 10.24
N HIS A 423 -16.25 -17.11 11.01
CA HIS A 423 -15.81 -18.40 10.51
C HIS A 423 -16.46 -19.52 11.31
N SER A 424 -17.02 -20.53 10.65
CA SER A 424 -17.47 -21.76 11.31
C SER A 424 -16.30 -22.43 12.03
N ARG A 425 -16.53 -22.98 13.23
CA ARG A 425 -15.45 -23.58 14.03
C ARG A 425 -14.66 -24.65 13.26
N TRP A 426 -13.33 -24.54 13.26
CA TRP A 426 -12.42 -25.46 12.56
C TRP A 426 -11.30 -26.03 13.43
N SER A 427 -10.89 -25.32 14.48
CA SER A 427 -9.73 -25.70 15.31
C SER A 427 -10.03 -26.87 16.26
N SER A 428 -11.26 -26.97 16.73
CA SER A 428 -11.70 -27.95 17.73
C SER A 428 -13.12 -28.41 17.43
N SER A 429 -13.34 -29.72 17.34
CA SER A 429 -14.65 -30.30 17.01
C SER A 429 -15.31 -29.57 15.84
N ALA A 430 -14.60 -29.56 14.71
CA ALA A 430 -15.03 -28.96 13.46
C ALA A 430 -16.48 -29.37 13.13
N THR A 431 -17.28 -28.39 12.73
CA THR A 431 -18.70 -28.60 12.39
C THR A 431 -18.88 -28.64 10.88
N SER A 432 -19.85 -29.41 10.41
CA SER A 432 -20.25 -29.48 9.00
C SER A 432 -21.50 -28.66 8.71
N TYR A 433 -21.70 -28.35 7.43
CA TYR A 433 -22.95 -27.78 6.93
C TYR A 433 -24.18 -28.63 7.32
N PRO A 434 -25.37 -28.01 7.53
CA PRO A 434 -25.62 -26.57 7.38
C PRO A 434 -25.11 -25.73 8.55
N HIS A 435 -24.53 -24.57 8.23
CA HIS A 435 -24.16 -23.55 9.21
C HIS A 435 -25.23 -22.48 9.26
N ASN A 436 -25.55 -21.95 10.44
CA ASN A 436 -26.55 -20.90 10.55
C ASN A 436 -26.12 -19.73 11.42
N LEU A 437 -26.59 -18.55 11.03
CA LEU A 437 -26.53 -17.31 11.80
C LEU A 437 -27.95 -16.73 11.87
N VAL A 438 -28.38 -16.30 13.05
CA VAL A 438 -29.64 -15.58 13.25
C VAL A 438 -29.34 -14.16 13.69
N ILE A 439 -29.78 -13.20 12.89
CA ILE A 439 -29.53 -11.77 13.08
C ILE A 439 -30.85 -11.09 13.45
N ASN A 440 -30.83 -10.31 14.52
CA ASN A 440 -31.89 -9.39 14.93
C ASN A 440 -31.51 -7.98 14.49
N MET A 441 -32.33 -7.34 13.66
CA MET A 441 -32.10 -5.98 13.17
C MET A 441 -32.48 -4.89 14.18
N GLY A 442 -32.98 -5.27 15.36
CA GLY A 442 -33.45 -4.37 16.42
C GLY A 442 -34.89 -3.90 16.22
N ALA A 443 -35.34 -3.70 14.98
CA ALA A 443 -36.70 -3.37 14.61
C ALA A 443 -37.10 -3.99 13.27
N ALA A 444 -38.41 -4.16 13.05
CA ALA A 444 -38.90 -4.60 11.74
C ALA A 444 -38.61 -3.53 10.66
N LYS A 445 -38.12 -3.97 9.50
CA LYS A 445 -37.81 -3.11 8.35
C LYS A 445 -38.37 -3.72 7.07
N ASP A 446 -38.75 -2.85 6.14
CA ASP A 446 -39.02 -3.24 4.76
C ASP A 446 -37.71 -3.54 4.04
N VAL A 447 -37.58 -4.70 3.41
CA VAL A 447 -36.36 -5.13 2.73
C VAL A 447 -36.73 -5.75 1.39
N ASN A 448 -36.07 -5.35 0.32
CA ASN A 448 -36.09 -6.08 -0.96
C ASN A 448 -34.70 -6.54 -1.40
N ARG A 449 -33.63 -6.21 -0.64
CA ARG A 449 -32.27 -6.64 -0.95
C ARG A 449 -31.49 -7.05 0.28
N PHE A 450 -30.73 -8.13 0.11
CA PHE A 450 -29.61 -8.48 0.98
C PHE A 450 -28.32 -8.19 0.24
N THR A 451 -27.31 -7.68 0.93
CA THR A 451 -25.96 -7.50 0.39
C THR A 451 -24.95 -8.28 1.22
N PHE A 452 -23.98 -8.89 0.56
CA PHE A 452 -22.98 -9.76 1.19
C PHE A 452 -21.57 -9.38 0.75
N TRP A 453 -20.64 -9.41 1.70
CA TRP A 453 -19.20 -9.49 1.44
C TRP A 453 -18.69 -10.82 1.95
N GLN A 454 -17.95 -11.51 1.10
CA GLN A 454 -17.34 -12.79 1.45
C GLN A 454 -15.85 -12.62 1.77
N ARG A 455 -15.35 -13.48 2.66
CA ARG A 455 -13.91 -13.61 2.91
C ARG A 455 -13.19 -14.11 1.65
N ASP A 456 -11.90 -13.84 1.55
CA ASP A 456 -11.03 -14.39 0.50
C ASP A 456 -10.66 -15.88 0.70
N SER A 457 -11.54 -16.66 1.33
CA SER A 457 -11.48 -18.12 1.49
C SER A 457 -12.76 -18.62 2.17
N ARG A 458 -13.07 -19.92 2.09
CA ARG A 458 -14.27 -20.54 2.69
C ARG A 458 -15.59 -19.85 2.27
N ARG A 459 -15.62 -19.34 1.05
CA ARG A 459 -16.76 -18.59 0.50
C ARG A 459 -18.00 -19.48 0.43
N VAL A 460 -19.11 -18.95 0.92
CA VAL A 460 -20.41 -19.62 0.91
C VAL A 460 -20.91 -19.68 -0.54
N LYS A 461 -21.34 -20.87 -0.98
CA LYS A 461 -21.92 -21.07 -2.30
C LYS A 461 -23.44 -21.01 -2.25
N SER A 462 -24.07 -21.88 -1.47
CA SER A 462 -25.52 -21.95 -1.37
C SER A 462 -26.00 -21.63 0.05
N MET A 463 -27.08 -20.87 0.15
CA MET A 463 -27.73 -20.58 1.43
C MET A 463 -29.23 -20.42 1.27
N GLU A 464 -29.98 -20.81 2.29
CA GLU A 464 -31.38 -20.43 2.45
C GLU A 464 -31.49 -19.22 3.37
N ILE A 465 -32.31 -18.26 2.98
CA ILE A 465 -32.60 -17.09 3.81
C ILE A 465 -34.01 -17.26 4.36
N LEU A 466 -34.14 -17.20 5.69
CA LEU A 466 -35.43 -17.19 6.37
C LEU A 466 -35.62 -15.86 7.10
N THR A 467 -36.86 -15.44 7.27
CA THR A 467 -37.22 -14.19 7.95
C THR A 467 -38.26 -14.43 9.02
N SER A 468 -38.29 -13.55 10.02
CA SER A 468 -39.19 -13.65 11.17
C SER A 468 -39.42 -12.29 11.83
N ASN A 469 -40.52 -12.14 12.57
CA ASN A 469 -40.76 -10.99 13.45
C ASN A 469 -40.70 -11.34 14.95
N ASP A 470 -40.59 -12.63 15.30
CA ASP A 470 -40.63 -13.16 16.67
C ASP A 470 -39.42 -14.05 17.02
N ALA A 471 -38.54 -14.33 16.05
CA ALA A 471 -37.40 -15.28 16.12
C ALA A 471 -37.79 -16.75 16.36
N SER A 472 -39.07 -17.09 16.42
CA SER A 472 -39.59 -18.46 16.60
C SER A 472 -40.24 -19.00 15.33
N THR A 473 -41.03 -18.18 14.65
CA THR A 473 -41.76 -18.53 13.43
C THR A 473 -40.97 -18.03 12.23
N TRP A 474 -40.52 -18.95 11.38
CA TRP A 474 -39.62 -18.64 10.27
C TRP A 474 -40.31 -18.86 8.91
N THR A 475 -40.29 -17.83 8.07
CA THR A 475 -40.74 -17.90 6.68
C THR A 475 -39.53 -17.95 5.76
N SER A 476 -39.42 -19.02 4.96
CA SER A 476 -38.35 -19.15 3.96
C SER A 476 -38.57 -18.16 2.81
N LEU A 477 -37.50 -17.46 2.41
CA LEU A 477 -37.44 -16.66 1.19
C LEU A 477 -36.89 -17.46 -0.01
N GLY A 478 -36.53 -18.73 0.22
CA GLY A 478 -35.92 -19.60 -0.78
C GLY A 478 -34.42 -19.82 -0.56
N THR A 479 -33.85 -20.65 -1.44
CA THR A 479 -32.41 -20.92 -1.50
C THR A 479 -31.78 -20.08 -2.60
N PHE A 480 -30.66 -19.45 -2.28
CA PHE A 480 -29.90 -18.58 -3.16
C PHE A 480 -28.48 -19.09 -3.32
N THR A 481 -27.87 -18.73 -4.43
CA THR A 481 -26.46 -18.99 -4.73
C THR A 481 -25.71 -17.67 -4.73
N LEU A 482 -24.75 -17.52 -3.82
CA LEU A 482 -23.82 -16.40 -3.86
C LEU A 482 -22.79 -16.65 -4.96
N GLN A 483 -22.25 -15.59 -5.55
CA GLN A 483 -21.17 -15.61 -6.54
C GLN A 483 -19.83 -15.88 -5.87
N ASP A 484 -18.89 -16.53 -6.56
CA ASP A 484 -17.53 -16.79 -6.07
C ASP A 484 -16.65 -15.53 -6.17
N THR A 485 -16.94 -14.54 -5.32
CA THR A 485 -16.25 -13.25 -5.33
C THR A 485 -16.18 -12.65 -3.92
N THR A 486 -15.14 -11.84 -3.69
CA THR A 486 -14.98 -11.00 -2.50
C THR A 486 -15.60 -9.62 -2.66
N ASN A 487 -16.02 -9.25 -3.87
CA ASN A 487 -16.77 -8.03 -4.11
C ASN A 487 -18.16 -8.08 -3.47
N PRO A 488 -18.75 -6.92 -3.12
CA PRO A 488 -20.14 -6.87 -2.69
C PRO A 488 -21.08 -7.45 -3.74
N GLN A 489 -22.01 -8.29 -3.30
CA GLN A 489 -23.01 -8.91 -4.15
C GLN A 489 -24.40 -8.85 -3.51
N ASP A 490 -25.43 -8.70 -4.32
CA ASP A 490 -26.81 -8.60 -3.82
C ASP A 490 -27.64 -9.81 -4.19
N ILE A 491 -28.48 -10.21 -3.25
CA ILE A 491 -29.66 -11.01 -3.51
C ILE A 491 -30.85 -10.05 -3.59
N ILE A 492 -31.53 -10.06 -4.72
CA ILE A 492 -32.72 -9.25 -4.98
C ILE A 492 -33.95 -10.11 -4.70
N LEU A 493 -34.83 -9.63 -3.83
CA LEU A 493 -36.13 -10.25 -3.59
C LEU A 493 -37.13 -9.74 -4.63
N SER A 494 -37.99 -10.63 -5.12
CA SER A 494 -39.04 -10.29 -6.09
C SER A 494 -40.09 -9.31 -5.55
N THR A 495 -40.22 -9.23 -4.21
CA THR A 495 -41.16 -8.35 -3.51
C THR A 495 -40.52 -7.83 -2.23
N VAL A 496 -40.94 -6.64 -1.78
CA VAL A 496 -40.56 -6.09 -0.47
C VAL A 496 -41.13 -7.00 0.63
N LYS A 497 -40.30 -7.35 1.62
CA LYS A 497 -40.66 -8.13 2.80
C LYS A 497 -40.45 -7.29 4.06
N ASN A 498 -41.35 -7.40 5.03
CA ASN A 498 -41.22 -6.71 6.32
C ASN A 498 -40.85 -7.73 7.40
N PHE A 499 -39.66 -7.59 8.00
CA PHE A 499 -39.18 -8.49 9.06
C PHE A 499 -38.20 -7.80 10.01
N ARG A 500 -38.08 -8.33 11.23
CA ARG A 500 -37.10 -7.91 12.25
C ARG A 500 -35.89 -8.83 12.31
N TYR A 501 -36.09 -10.12 12.06
CA TYR A 501 -35.05 -11.13 12.14
C TYR A 501 -34.85 -11.79 10.79
N PHE A 502 -33.61 -12.16 10.48
CA PHE A 502 -33.31 -13.05 9.38
C PHE A 502 -32.32 -14.13 9.81
N LYS A 503 -32.44 -15.30 9.19
CA LYS A 503 -31.56 -16.45 9.40
C LYS A 503 -30.88 -16.77 8.09
N LEU A 504 -29.55 -16.78 8.14
CA LEU A 504 -28.69 -17.24 7.06
C LEU A 504 -28.40 -18.72 7.29
N ASN A 505 -29.08 -19.62 6.59
CA ASN A 505 -28.89 -21.06 6.68
C ASN A 505 -28.01 -21.53 5.51
N MET A 506 -26.70 -21.46 5.70
CA MET A 506 -25.69 -21.76 4.68
C MET A 506 -25.56 -23.28 4.52
N LYS A 507 -25.47 -23.73 3.26
CA LYS A 507 -25.61 -25.15 2.87
C LYS A 507 -24.35 -25.73 2.23
N SER A 508 -23.50 -24.89 1.62
CA SER A 508 -22.25 -25.34 0.98
C SER A 508 -21.26 -24.19 0.77
N SER A 509 -20.00 -24.53 0.49
CA SER A 509 -18.92 -23.61 0.09
C SER A 509 -18.51 -23.81 -1.37
N TYR A 510 -17.77 -22.84 -1.93
CA TYR A 510 -17.16 -22.95 -3.25
C TYR A 510 -15.95 -23.88 -3.30
N ASP A 511 -15.21 -23.98 -2.19
CA ASP A 511 -14.02 -24.83 -2.08
C ASP A 511 -14.33 -26.30 -1.73
N GLY A 512 -15.61 -26.64 -1.58
CA GLY A 512 -16.07 -28.00 -1.27
C GLY A 512 -15.76 -28.49 0.16
N THR A 513 -15.17 -27.63 1.01
CA THR A 513 -14.87 -27.97 2.40
C THR A 513 -16.10 -27.85 3.31
N GLN A 514 -16.02 -28.37 4.53
CA GLN A 514 -17.11 -28.31 5.50
C GLN A 514 -17.30 -26.93 6.15
N PHE A 515 -16.43 -25.96 5.85
CA PHE A 515 -16.33 -24.68 6.54
C PHE A 515 -17.00 -23.54 5.78
N ALA A 516 -17.56 -22.59 6.51
CA ALA A 516 -18.11 -21.34 5.98
C ALA A 516 -17.42 -20.13 6.62
N ALA A 517 -17.16 -19.11 5.82
CA ALA A 517 -16.82 -17.78 6.32
C ALA A 517 -17.61 -16.69 5.57
N LEU A 518 -17.97 -15.64 6.29
CA LEU A 518 -18.68 -14.48 5.76
C LEU A 518 -18.11 -13.23 6.41
N ALA A 519 -17.76 -12.22 5.60
CA ALA A 519 -17.19 -10.98 6.11
C ALA A 519 -18.31 -10.09 6.64
N GLU A 520 -19.29 -9.75 5.81
CA GLU A 520 -20.38 -8.84 6.20
C GLU A 520 -21.70 -9.21 5.52
N VAL A 521 -22.83 -8.98 6.21
CA VAL A 521 -24.20 -9.02 5.65
C VAL A 521 -24.96 -7.76 5.97
N GLY A 522 -25.70 -7.22 4.99
CA GLY A 522 -26.59 -6.07 5.15
C GLY A 522 -27.95 -6.29 4.50
N THR A 523 -28.92 -5.46 4.87
CA THR A 523 -30.27 -5.42 4.25
C THR A 523 -30.64 -3.99 3.90
N TYR A 524 -31.43 -3.81 2.85
CA TYR A 524 -31.96 -2.50 2.46
C TYR A 524 -33.20 -2.61 1.58
N LYS A 525 -33.81 -1.43 1.36
CA LYS A 525 -34.87 -1.18 0.40
C LYS A 525 -34.38 -0.14 -0.60
N ASP A 526 -34.41 -0.51 -1.88
CA ASP A 526 -34.15 0.41 -2.99
C ASP A 526 -35.22 1.50 -3.14
#